data_AF-A0A7S4NDN8-F1
#
_entry.id   AF-A0A7S4NDN8-F1
#
_cell.length_a   1.000
_cell.length_b   1.000
_cell.length_c   1.000
_cell.angle_alpha   90.00
_cell.angle_beta   90.00
_cell.angle_gamma   90.00
#
_symmetry.space_group_name_H-M   'P 1'
#
loop_
_entity.id
_entity.type
_entity.pdbx_description
1 polymer ?
#
loop_
_entity_poly.entity_id
_entity_poly.type
_entity_poly.pdbx_seq_one_letter_code
_entity_poly.pdbx_strand_id
1 'polypeptide(L)'
;MFGPDKCGSSNQKTHVILHSDEKKDNLLIKKEVSAEWDSLTHLYTLVLRPDNTFEVFVDNKSVRSGKLEDEFDFLLPKTIKDPDQSKPDDWVDEAEMDDPEDKKPEGYDDIAEEIPDPEAKKPEDWDDEDDGEWEPPMFDNPQYTGEWRANRIPNPDYKGKWEHPIIDNPDYKYDDKMHAVCADGCTHVGFELWQVKTGTIFDDIIVTDSLEEAQTFAEETFFKKKEGEKKMYDDIQDEKRKEEEASMPEGGDDDMDMDMGDDDGFGDEF
;
A
#
# COMPACT_ATOMS: atom_id res chain seq x y z
N MET A 1 -2.03 -2.82 -21.86
CA MET A 1 -0.89 -3.64 -21.40
C MET A 1 -1.43 -4.72 -20.48
N PHE A 2 -0.98 -5.96 -20.66
CA PHE A 2 -1.41 -7.09 -19.85
C PHE A 2 -0.25 -8.08 -19.65
N GLY A 3 -0.04 -8.56 -18.42
CA GLY A 3 0.96 -9.59 -18.11
C GLY A 3 1.57 -9.46 -16.71
N PRO A 4 2.29 -10.49 -16.24
CA PRO A 4 2.94 -10.49 -14.94
C PRO A 4 4.13 -9.51 -14.90
N ASP A 5 4.29 -8.81 -13.78
CA ASP A 5 5.40 -7.94 -13.43
C ASP A 5 5.92 -8.30 -12.04
N LYS A 6 7.25 -8.38 -11.95
CA LYS A 6 7.99 -8.81 -10.76
C LYS A 6 9.19 -7.90 -10.54
N CYS A 7 9.14 -7.12 -9.47
CA CYS A 7 10.23 -6.26 -9.03
C CYS A 7 10.36 -6.32 -7.50
N GLY A 8 11.35 -7.07 -7.02
CA GLY A 8 11.59 -7.29 -5.59
C GLY A 8 10.49 -8.10 -4.89
N SER A 9 10.44 -8.01 -3.57
CA SER A 9 9.41 -8.66 -2.73
C SER A 9 8.10 -7.88 -2.68
N SER A 10 8.11 -6.59 -3.04
CA SER A 10 6.97 -5.68 -2.89
C SER A 10 6.09 -5.53 -4.12
N ASN A 11 6.61 -5.81 -5.33
CA ASN A 11 5.84 -5.72 -6.58
C ASN A 11 5.78 -7.07 -7.29
N GLN A 12 4.65 -7.77 -7.13
CA GLN A 12 4.39 -9.10 -7.70
C GLN A 12 2.94 -9.20 -8.19
N LYS A 13 2.66 -8.56 -9.31
CA LYS A 13 1.30 -8.43 -9.82
C LYS A 13 1.20 -8.64 -11.32
N THR A 14 0.03 -9.05 -11.76
CA THR A 14 -0.37 -9.08 -13.15
C THR A 14 -0.95 -7.71 -13.50
N HIS A 15 -0.24 -6.94 -14.33
CA HIS A 15 -0.74 -5.68 -14.85
C HIS A 15 -1.96 -5.94 -15.73
N VAL A 16 -3.03 -5.18 -15.48
CA VAL A 16 -4.13 -4.99 -16.41
C VAL A 16 -4.31 -3.49 -16.56
N ILE A 17 -3.85 -2.96 -17.70
CA ILE A 17 -3.85 -1.53 -17.97
C ILE A 17 -4.54 -1.30 -19.31
N LEU A 18 -5.57 -0.46 -19.29
CA LEU A 18 -6.40 -0.14 -20.44
C LEU A 18 -6.23 1.33 -20.79
N HIS A 19 -5.98 1.64 -22.07
CA HIS A 19 -5.90 3.02 -22.52
C HIS A 19 -7.31 3.60 -22.66
N SER A 20 -7.50 4.85 -22.23
CA SER A 20 -8.72 5.61 -22.45
C SER A 20 -8.42 6.80 -23.37
N ASP A 21 -9.02 6.80 -24.55
CA ASP A 21 -8.87 7.90 -25.51
C ASP A 21 -9.52 9.19 -25.01
N GLU A 22 -10.63 9.09 -24.28
CA GLU A 22 -11.32 10.24 -23.69
C GLU A 22 -10.45 10.96 -22.66
N LYS A 23 -9.77 10.20 -21.79
CA LYS A 23 -8.88 10.74 -20.74
C LYS A 23 -7.45 10.96 -21.23
N LYS A 24 -7.07 10.39 -22.37
CA LYS A 24 -5.69 10.34 -22.89
C LYS A 24 -4.72 9.77 -21.86
N ASP A 25 -5.15 8.72 -21.17
CA ASP A 25 -4.42 8.15 -20.04
C ASP A 25 -4.48 6.62 -20.03
N ASN A 26 -3.51 6.00 -19.35
CA ASN A 26 -3.41 4.57 -19.14
C ASN A 26 -3.99 4.22 -17.77
N LEU A 27 -5.18 3.62 -17.78
CA LEU A 27 -5.93 3.32 -16.58
C LEU A 27 -5.48 1.97 -16.01
N LEU A 28 -4.93 2.01 -14.81
CA LEU A 28 -4.60 0.81 -14.04
C LEU A 28 -5.86 0.22 -13.43
N ILE A 29 -5.89 -1.11 -13.30
CA ILE A 29 -6.91 -1.79 -12.49
C ILE A 29 -6.78 -1.35 -11.02
N LYS A 30 -7.92 -1.04 -10.39
CA LYS A 30 -7.98 -0.56 -9.00
C LYS A 30 -7.55 -1.60 -7.99
N LYS A 31 -7.92 -2.86 -8.23
CA LYS A 31 -7.57 -3.98 -7.36
C LYS A 31 -6.59 -4.89 -8.06
N GLU A 32 -5.46 -5.09 -7.42
CA GLU A 32 -4.35 -5.83 -7.99
C GLU A 32 -4.71 -7.30 -8.20
N VAL A 33 -4.09 -7.88 -9.22
CA VAL A 33 -4.14 -9.31 -9.53
C VAL A 33 -2.76 -9.86 -9.22
N SER A 34 -2.65 -10.92 -8.42
CA SER A 34 -1.35 -11.53 -8.12
C SER A 34 -0.71 -12.13 -9.37
N ALA A 35 0.62 -12.10 -9.43
CA ALA A 35 1.38 -12.85 -10.43
C ALA A 35 1.91 -14.15 -9.82
N GLU A 36 2.01 -15.21 -10.61
CA GLU A 36 2.61 -16.47 -10.19
C GLU A 36 4.12 -16.34 -10.06
N TRP A 37 4.71 -16.90 -9.01
CA TRP A 37 6.07 -16.59 -8.57
C TRP A 37 7.08 -17.73 -8.73
N ASP A 38 6.64 -18.92 -9.12
CA ASP A 38 7.53 -20.06 -9.31
C ASP A 38 8.29 -20.01 -10.67
N SER A 39 9.04 -21.07 -10.98
CA SER A 39 9.86 -21.21 -12.20
C SER A 39 9.21 -22.10 -13.27
N LEU A 40 7.93 -22.44 -13.12
CA LEU A 40 7.16 -23.19 -14.09
C LEU A 40 6.49 -22.23 -15.08
N THR A 41 6.02 -22.79 -16.18
CA THR A 41 5.24 -22.03 -17.15
C THR A 41 3.85 -21.74 -16.56
N HIS A 42 3.37 -20.52 -16.75
CA HIS A 42 2.01 -20.11 -16.41
C HIS A 42 1.32 -19.44 -17.60
N LEU A 43 0.02 -19.69 -17.73
CA LEU A 43 -0.82 -19.12 -18.78
C LEU A 43 -1.61 -17.94 -18.23
N TYR A 44 -1.53 -16.79 -18.91
CA TYR A 44 -2.28 -15.59 -18.58
C TYR A 44 -3.26 -15.24 -19.71
N THR A 45 -4.54 -15.08 -19.39
CA THR A 45 -5.58 -14.75 -20.36
C THR A 45 -6.37 -13.54 -19.87
N LEU A 46 -6.53 -12.52 -20.72
CA LEU A 46 -7.41 -11.38 -20.50
C LEU A 46 -8.56 -11.42 -21.49
N VAL A 47 -9.78 -11.29 -21.00
CA VAL A 47 -11.00 -11.22 -21.79
C VAL A 47 -11.65 -9.86 -21.54
N LEU A 48 -11.93 -9.12 -22.61
CA LEU A 48 -12.76 -7.91 -22.61
C LEU A 48 -14.03 -8.19 -23.41
N ARG A 49 -15.20 -7.86 -22.85
CA ARG A 49 -16.51 -8.18 -23.46
C ARG A 49 -17.28 -6.92 -23.86
N PRO A 50 -18.14 -7.00 -24.89
CA PRO A 50 -18.95 -5.87 -25.35
C PRO A 50 -19.93 -5.28 -24.32
N ASP A 51 -20.22 -6.01 -23.25
CA ASP A 51 -21.07 -5.55 -22.14
C ASP A 51 -20.30 -4.77 -21.07
N ASN A 52 -19.09 -4.28 -21.40
CA ASN A 52 -18.17 -3.58 -20.49
C ASN A 52 -17.78 -4.42 -19.26
N THR A 53 -17.71 -5.73 -19.41
CA THR A 53 -17.11 -6.62 -18.40
C THR A 53 -15.75 -7.12 -18.86
N PHE A 54 -14.92 -7.50 -17.89
CA PHE A 54 -13.66 -8.16 -18.14
C PHE A 54 -13.47 -9.37 -17.23
N GLU A 55 -12.56 -10.23 -17.62
CA GLU A 55 -12.13 -11.37 -16.82
C GLU A 55 -10.67 -11.70 -17.08
N VAL A 56 -9.93 -12.00 -16.03
CA VAL A 56 -8.54 -12.44 -16.05
C VAL A 56 -8.49 -13.88 -15.57
N PHE A 57 -7.83 -14.71 -16.36
CA PHE A 57 -7.54 -16.09 -16.00
C PHE A 57 -6.04 -16.28 -15.84
N VAL A 58 -5.67 -17.07 -14.84
CA VAL A 58 -4.32 -17.62 -14.67
C VAL A 58 -4.46 -19.13 -14.65
N ASP A 59 -3.75 -19.82 -15.55
CA ASP A 59 -3.84 -21.27 -15.73
C ASP A 59 -5.30 -21.75 -15.93
N ASN A 60 -6.08 -21.05 -16.77
CA ASN A 60 -7.52 -21.22 -16.99
C ASN A 60 -8.42 -21.12 -15.74
N LYS A 61 -7.90 -20.61 -14.61
CA LYS A 61 -8.70 -20.29 -13.43
C LYS A 61 -9.02 -18.81 -13.41
N SER A 62 -10.29 -18.46 -13.27
CA SER A 62 -10.71 -17.07 -13.11
C SER A 62 -10.17 -16.51 -11.80
N VAL A 63 -9.29 -15.50 -11.88
CA VAL A 63 -8.68 -14.85 -10.72
C VAL A 63 -9.23 -13.45 -10.46
N ARG A 64 -9.81 -12.83 -11.49
CA ARG A 64 -10.42 -11.49 -11.40
C ARG A 64 -11.50 -11.35 -12.45
N SER A 65 -12.66 -10.82 -12.07
CA SER A 65 -13.71 -10.43 -13.00
C SER A 65 -14.48 -9.23 -12.45
N GLY A 66 -15.13 -8.49 -13.34
CA GLY A 66 -15.93 -7.34 -12.94
C GLY A 66 -16.36 -6.47 -14.10
N LYS A 67 -17.04 -5.38 -13.78
CA LYS A 67 -17.36 -4.31 -14.74
C LYS A 67 -16.19 -3.34 -14.85
N LEU A 68 -15.98 -2.81 -16.04
CA LEU A 68 -14.92 -1.82 -16.29
C LEU A 68 -15.13 -0.54 -15.49
N GLU A 69 -16.38 -0.07 -15.34
CA GLU A 69 -16.73 1.13 -14.55
C GLU A 69 -16.37 1.04 -13.06
N ASP A 70 -16.37 -0.17 -12.50
CA ASP A 70 -16.14 -0.41 -11.08
C ASP A 70 -14.65 -0.67 -10.79
N GLU A 71 -13.94 -1.26 -11.74
CA GLU A 71 -12.57 -1.75 -11.57
C GLU A 71 -11.51 -0.84 -12.21
N PHE A 72 -11.92 0.13 -13.05
CA PHE A 72 -11.06 1.12 -13.68
C PHE A 72 -11.67 2.51 -13.56
N ASP A 73 -10.84 3.54 -13.66
CA ASP A 73 -11.29 4.94 -13.65
C ASP A 73 -11.57 5.44 -15.07
N PHE A 74 -12.45 4.78 -15.81
CA PHE A 74 -12.92 5.26 -17.11
C PHE A 74 -13.82 6.48 -16.95
N LEU A 75 -14.80 6.39 -16.07
CA LEU A 75 -15.85 7.39 -15.92
C LEU A 75 -15.52 8.38 -14.82
N LEU A 76 -16.21 9.52 -14.82
CA LEU A 76 -16.26 10.40 -13.66
C LEU A 76 -17.00 9.69 -12.51
N PRO A 77 -16.78 10.09 -11.23
CA PRO A 77 -17.54 9.53 -10.13
C PRO A 77 -19.03 9.81 -10.33
N LYS A 78 -19.88 8.83 -9.98
CA LYS A 78 -21.35 8.95 -10.09
C LYS A 78 -21.90 10.04 -9.18
N THR A 79 -21.21 10.30 -8.07
CA THR A 79 -21.60 11.29 -7.08
C THR A 79 -20.43 12.20 -6.72
N ILE A 80 -20.75 13.45 -6.37
CA ILE A 80 -19.79 14.46 -5.92
C ILE A 80 -20.30 15.13 -4.64
N LYS A 81 -19.40 15.74 -3.88
CA LYS A 81 -19.80 16.65 -2.79
C LYS A 81 -20.50 17.86 -3.41
N ASP A 82 -21.61 18.26 -2.82
CA ASP A 82 -22.42 19.37 -3.32
C ASP A 82 -21.62 20.69 -3.33
N PRO A 83 -21.22 21.23 -4.49
CA PRO A 83 -20.39 22.43 -4.52
C PRO A 83 -21.08 23.67 -3.93
N ASP A 84 -22.42 23.65 -3.80
CA ASP A 84 -23.22 24.74 -3.25
C ASP A 84 -23.40 24.64 -1.73
N GLN A 85 -22.87 23.59 -1.09
CA GLN A 85 -22.96 23.38 0.36
C GLN A 85 -21.60 23.52 1.02
N SER A 86 -21.60 24.17 2.19
CA SER A 86 -20.45 24.24 3.09
C SER A 86 -20.92 24.01 4.52
N LYS A 87 -19.98 23.70 5.42
CA LYS A 87 -20.30 23.58 6.84
C LYS A 87 -20.93 24.90 7.32
N PRO A 88 -22.14 24.88 7.89
CA PRO A 88 -22.72 26.10 8.45
C PRO A 88 -21.87 26.61 9.61
N ASP A 89 -21.72 27.93 9.72
CA ASP A 89 -20.94 28.56 10.80
C ASP A 89 -21.52 28.25 12.19
N ASP A 90 -22.82 27.98 12.28
CA ASP A 90 -23.53 27.62 13.51
C ASP A 90 -23.51 26.09 13.80
N TRP A 91 -22.77 25.31 13.00
CA TRP A 91 -22.69 23.86 13.19
C TRP A 91 -21.54 23.48 14.13
N VAL A 92 -21.89 23.16 15.36
CA VAL A 92 -20.95 22.67 16.38
C VAL A 92 -20.75 21.16 16.20
N ASP A 93 -19.56 20.76 15.77
CA ASP A 93 -19.12 19.36 15.62
C ASP A 93 -18.11 18.91 16.68
N GLU A 94 -17.79 19.78 17.64
CA GLU A 94 -17.04 19.43 18.83
C GLU A 94 -18.01 18.88 19.88
N ALA A 95 -17.85 17.61 20.23
CA ALA A 95 -18.69 16.94 21.22
C ALA A 95 -18.47 17.45 22.65
N GLU A 96 -17.29 18.04 22.89
CA GLU A 96 -16.89 18.58 24.18
C GLU A 96 -16.45 20.03 24.02
N MET A 97 -16.74 20.85 25.02
CA MET A 97 -16.29 22.23 25.14
C MET A 97 -15.62 22.45 26.49
N ASP A 98 -14.85 23.51 26.59
CA ASP A 98 -14.28 23.94 27.87
C ASP A 98 -15.42 24.41 28.80
N ASP A 99 -15.37 23.97 30.06
CA ASP A 99 -16.35 24.35 31.07
C ASP A 99 -16.25 25.87 31.36
N PRO A 100 -17.27 26.67 31.03
CA PRO A 100 -17.22 28.12 31.24
C PRO A 100 -17.19 28.50 32.73
N GLU A 101 -17.61 27.59 33.61
CA GLU A 101 -17.58 27.80 35.06
C GLU A 101 -16.25 27.37 35.68
N ASP A 102 -15.43 26.60 34.96
CA ASP A 102 -14.10 26.22 35.40
C ASP A 102 -13.11 27.35 35.13
N LYS A 103 -12.76 28.08 36.18
CA LYS A 103 -11.84 29.21 36.10
C LYS A 103 -10.50 28.82 36.67
N LYS A 104 -9.46 29.25 35.95
CA LYS A 104 -8.08 29.13 36.41
C LYS A 104 -7.94 29.66 37.84
N PRO A 105 -7.43 28.83 38.79
CA PRO A 105 -7.21 29.27 40.16
C PRO A 105 -6.25 30.46 40.23
N GLU A 106 -6.51 31.36 41.17
CA GLU A 106 -5.60 32.48 41.45
C GLU A 106 -4.25 31.93 41.92
N GLY A 107 -3.15 32.43 41.32
CA GLY A 107 -1.79 31.99 41.62
C GLY A 107 -1.30 30.74 40.87
N TYR A 108 -2.10 30.16 39.95
CA TYR A 108 -1.67 28.99 39.18
C TYR A 108 -0.47 29.28 38.26
N ASP A 109 -0.44 30.47 37.64
CA ASP A 109 0.68 30.90 36.78
C ASP A 109 1.93 31.31 37.55
N ASP A 110 1.79 31.52 38.87
CA ASP A 110 2.91 31.93 39.72
C ASP A 110 3.74 30.72 40.21
N ILE A 111 3.31 29.49 39.88
CA ILE A 111 4.03 28.25 40.18
C ILE A 111 5.11 28.06 39.11
N ALA A 112 6.38 28.26 39.48
CA ALA A 112 7.51 28.00 38.58
C ALA A 112 7.63 26.51 38.23
N GLU A 113 8.01 26.22 36.97
CA GLU A 113 8.26 24.86 36.46
C GLU A 113 9.41 24.18 37.21
N GLU A 114 10.47 24.94 37.47
CA GLU A 114 11.63 24.49 38.25
C GLU A 114 11.81 25.36 39.49
N ILE A 115 12.21 24.74 40.59
CA ILE A 115 12.56 25.41 41.85
C ILE A 115 13.99 25.02 42.25
N PRO A 116 14.75 25.92 42.91
CA PRO A 116 16.08 25.60 43.40
C PRO A 116 16.02 24.51 44.48
N ASP A 117 16.94 23.55 44.43
CA ASP A 117 17.01 22.47 45.42
C ASP A 117 17.30 23.05 46.83
N PRO A 118 16.35 22.97 47.78
CA PRO A 118 16.52 23.52 49.11
C PRO A 118 17.53 22.75 49.98
N GLU A 119 17.89 21.52 49.58
CA GLU A 119 18.87 20.69 50.28
C GLU A 119 20.27 20.81 49.67
N ALA A 120 20.40 21.42 48.48
CA ALA A 120 21.68 21.67 47.86
C ALA A 120 22.50 22.64 48.71
N LYS A 121 23.73 22.23 49.03
CA LYS A 121 24.70 23.06 49.73
C LYS A 121 25.82 23.41 48.78
N LYS A 122 26.27 24.65 48.86
CA LYS A 122 27.49 25.11 48.21
C LYS A 122 28.66 24.16 48.57
N PRO A 123 29.35 23.57 47.57
CA PRO A 123 30.50 22.71 47.83
C PRO A 123 31.61 23.45 48.60
N GLU A 124 32.33 22.74 49.47
CA GLU A 124 33.41 23.33 50.27
C GLU A 124 34.59 23.86 49.42
N ASP A 125 34.77 23.31 48.21
CA ASP A 125 35.82 23.67 47.27
C ASP A 125 35.41 24.75 46.22
N TRP A 126 34.26 25.43 46.38
CA TRP A 126 33.79 26.46 45.44
C TRP A 126 34.37 27.85 45.72
N ASP A 127 34.97 28.50 44.72
CA ASP A 127 35.55 29.84 44.82
C ASP A 127 34.71 30.89 44.07
N ASP A 128 34.09 31.85 44.79
CA ASP A 128 33.23 32.86 44.15
C ASP A 128 34.01 33.88 43.29
N GLU A 129 35.32 34.07 43.51
CA GLU A 129 36.13 34.99 42.70
C GLU A 129 36.50 34.37 41.33
N ASP A 130 36.75 33.06 41.29
CA ASP A 130 37.17 32.34 40.09
C ASP A 130 36.00 31.62 39.36
N ASP A 131 35.00 31.08 40.08
CA ASP A 131 33.87 30.32 39.53
C ASP A 131 32.54 31.11 39.46
N GLY A 132 32.44 32.26 40.14
CA GLY A 132 31.25 33.10 40.22
C GLY A 132 30.32 32.78 41.41
N GLU A 133 29.24 33.57 41.58
CA GLU A 133 28.25 33.32 42.64
C GLU A 133 27.60 31.94 42.47
N TRP A 134 27.73 31.08 43.48
CA TRP A 134 27.13 29.74 43.45
C TRP A 134 25.60 29.81 43.44
N GLU A 135 24.99 29.16 42.46
CA GLU A 135 23.54 28.96 42.37
C GLU A 135 23.20 27.47 42.61
N PRO A 136 22.17 27.17 43.43
CA PRO A 136 21.73 25.79 43.64
C PRO A 136 21.18 25.18 42.33
N PRO A 137 21.35 23.87 42.10
CA PRO A 137 20.72 23.20 40.97
C PRO A 137 19.20 23.32 41.05
N MET A 138 18.58 23.60 39.91
CA MET A 138 17.13 23.65 39.76
C MET A 138 16.59 22.22 39.59
N PHE A 139 15.42 21.93 40.16
CA PHE A 139 14.71 20.67 39.97
C PHE A 139 13.22 20.92 39.72
N ASP A 140 12.56 19.95 39.06
CA ASP A 140 11.15 20.04 38.70
C ASP A 140 10.29 20.29 39.94
N ASN A 141 9.52 21.39 39.92
CA ASN A 141 8.62 21.74 40.99
C ASN A 141 7.45 20.75 41.05
N PRO A 142 7.29 19.96 42.12
CA PRO A 142 6.21 18.97 42.20
C PRO A 142 4.81 19.59 42.23
N GLN A 143 4.70 20.91 42.46
CA GLN A 143 3.44 21.65 42.43
C GLN A 143 3.09 22.17 41.02
N TYR A 144 4.06 22.21 40.10
CA TYR A 144 3.80 22.59 38.71
C TYR A 144 3.10 21.44 38.01
N THR A 145 1.89 21.69 37.51
CA THR A 145 1.04 20.68 36.85
C THR A 145 0.88 20.92 35.35
N GLY A 146 1.75 21.76 34.77
CA GLY A 146 1.69 22.17 33.37
C GLY A 146 0.86 23.43 33.14
N GLU A 147 0.62 23.76 31.87
CA GLU A 147 -0.27 24.85 31.49
C GLU A 147 -1.72 24.53 31.86
N TRP A 148 -2.40 25.45 32.54
CA TRP A 148 -3.80 25.27 32.90
C TRP A 148 -4.68 25.11 31.65
N ARG A 149 -5.52 24.09 31.67
CA ARG A 149 -6.60 23.87 30.69
C ARG A 149 -7.90 23.66 31.44
N ALA A 150 -8.96 24.32 30.99
CA ALA A 150 -10.29 24.12 31.55
C ALA A 150 -10.73 22.66 31.41
N ASN A 151 -11.51 22.18 32.36
CA ASN A 151 -12.16 20.88 32.25
C ASN A 151 -13.06 20.82 31.02
N ARG A 152 -13.05 19.69 30.32
CA ARG A 152 -13.89 19.46 29.13
C ARG A 152 -15.23 18.89 29.57
N ILE A 153 -16.33 19.53 29.17
CA ILE A 153 -17.70 19.10 29.43
C ILE A 153 -18.43 18.83 28.11
N PRO A 154 -19.48 17.98 28.10
CA PRO A 154 -20.29 17.76 26.91
C PRO A 154 -20.85 19.08 26.38
N ASN A 155 -20.64 19.36 25.09
CA ASN A 155 -21.13 20.57 24.46
C ASN A 155 -22.64 20.44 24.18
N PRO A 156 -23.52 21.22 24.83
CA PRO A 156 -24.97 21.12 24.65
C PRO A 156 -25.43 21.52 23.23
N ASP A 157 -24.62 22.29 22.50
CA ASP A 157 -24.91 22.74 21.15
C ASP A 157 -24.38 21.77 20.08
N TYR A 158 -23.73 20.66 20.47
CA TYR A 158 -23.17 19.67 19.54
C TYR A 158 -24.26 19.07 18.63
N LYS A 159 -24.12 19.31 17.33
CA LYS A 159 -25.04 18.84 16.27
C LYS A 159 -24.58 17.56 15.58
N GLY A 160 -23.45 16.98 16.00
CA GLY A 160 -22.82 15.85 15.32
C GLY A 160 -21.66 16.30 14.43
N LYS A 161 -20.81 15.34 14.02
CA LYS A 161 -19.83 15.62 12.96
C LYS A 161 -20.55 16.04 11.69
N TRP A 162 -20.18 17.20 11.16
CA TRP A 162 -20.79 17.68 9.92
C TRP A 162 -20.40 16.75 8.76
N GLU A 163 -21.39 16.19 8.09
CA GLU A 163 -21.21 15.40 6.87
C GLU A 163 -21.61 16.22 5.65
N HIS A 164 -20.67 16.38 4.73
CA HIS A 164 -20.89 17.15 3.52
C HIS A 164 -21.94 16.45 2.63
N PRO A 165 -23.03 17.13 2.22
CA PRO A 165 -24.02 16.55 1.32
C PRO A 165 -23.38 16.02 0.04
N ILE A 166 -23.83 14.83 -0.40
CA ILE A 166 -23.39 14.18 -1.64
C ILE A 166 -24.56 14.23 -2.62
N ILE A 167 -24.29 14.70 -3.83
CA ILE A 167 -25.27 14.80 -4.93
C ILE A 167 -24.82 13.95 -6.13
N ASP A 168 -25.76 13.64 -7.02
CA ASP A 168 -25.43 13.04 -8.31
C ASP A 168 -24.55 13.99 -9.12
N ASN A 169 -23.51 13.45 -9.75
CA ASN A 169 -22.61 14.23 -10.57
C ASN A 169 -23.29 14.59 -11.90
N PRO A 170 -23.60 15.87 -12.18
CA PRO A 170 -24.28 16.26 -13.42
C PRO A 170 -23.42 16.01 -14.66
N ASP A 171 -22.10 15.90 -14.51
CA ASP A 171 -21.16 15.63 -15.58
C ASP A 171 -20.94 14.12 -15.81
N TYR A 172 -21.49 13.25 -14.95
CA TYR A 172 -21.40 11.81 -15.15
C TYR A 172 -22.13 11.40 -16.43
N LYS A 173 -21.42 10.67 -17.28
CA LYS A 173 -21.96 10.06 -18.49
C LYS A 173 -21.46 8.63 -18.57
N TYR A 174 -22.38 7.72 -18.87
CA TYR A 174 -22.04 6.33 -19.11
C TYR A 174 -21.50 6.17 -20.53
N ASP A 175 -20.38 5.46 -20.66
CA ASP A 175 -19.81 5.06 -21.95
C ASP A 175 -20.02 3.56 -22.17
N ASP A 176 -20.78 3.20 -23.21
CA ASP A 176 -21.05 1.80 -23.58
C ASP A 176 -19.89 1.14 -24.36
N LYS A 177 -18.83 1.90 -24.67
CA LYS A 177 -17.67 1.46 -25.46
C LYS A 177 -16.35 1.40 -24.70
N MET A 178 -16.37 1.44 -23.36
CA MET A 178 -15.15 1.29 -22.55
C MET A 178 -14.35 0.02 -22.88
N HIS A 179 -15.02 -1.07 -23.28
CA HIS A 179 -14.37 -2.31 -23.71
C HIS A 179 -13.59 -2.19 -25.03
N ALA A 180 -13.92 -1.21 -25.87
CA ALA A 180 -13.38 -1.04 -27.20
C ALA A 180 -12.02 -0.31 -27.19
N VAL A 181 -11.12 -0.72 -26.30
CA VAL A 181 -9.77 -0.14 -26.12
C VAL A 181 -8.84 -0.30 -27.33
N CYS A 182 -9.28 -1.09 -28.32
CA CYS A 182 -8.62 -1.33 -29.59
C CYS A 182 -9.47 -0.87 -30.78
N ALA A 183 -10.39 0.08 -30.60
CA ALA A 183 -11.35 0.52 -31.61
C ALA A 183 -10.70 1.00 -32.93
N ASP A 184 -9.55 1.67 -32.84
CA ASP A 184 -8.80 2.15 -34.01
C ASP A 184 -7.89 1.07 -34.66
N GLY A 185 -8.03 -0.18 -34.21
CA GLY A 185 -7.30 -1.33 -34.74
C GLY A 185 -5.95 -1.51 -34.08
N CYS A 186 -5.93 -2.27 -32.98
CA CYS A 186 -4.68 -2.84 -32.47
C CYS A 186 -4.07 -3.78 -33.53
N THR A 187 -2.91 -3.39 -34.08
CA THR A 187 -2.27 -4.08 -35.22
C THR A 187 -1.04 -4.90 -34.83
N HIS A 188 -0.49 -4.65 -33.65
CA HIS A 188 0.77 -5.24 -33.20
C HIS A 188 0.64 -5.73 -31.76
N VAL A 189 1.34 -6.81 -31.46
CA VAL A 189 1.66 -7.24 -30.11
C VAL A 189 3.13 -6.89 -29.87
N GLY A 190 3.40 -6.12 -28.81
CA GLY A 190 4.74 -5.66 -28.48
C GLY A 190 5.15 -6.12 -27.09
N PHE A 191 6.42 -6.49 -26.95
CA PHE A 191 7.07 -6.75 -25.66
C PHE A 191 8.13 -5.66 -25.47
N GLU A 192 7.87 -4.76 -24.52
CA GLU A 192 8.79 -3.71 -24.10
C GLU A 192 8.86 -3.84 -22.57
N LEU A 193 9.98 -4.38 -22.08
CA LEU A 193 10.14 -4.84 -20.71
C LEU A 193 11.59 -4.64 -20.25
N TRP A 194 11.75 -4.42 -18.95
CA TRP A 194 13.06 -4.42 -18.27
C TRP A 194 13.25 -5.72 -17.49
N GLN A 195 14.44 -6.31 -17.54
CA GLN A 195 14.79 -7.47 -16.74
C GLN A 195 16.19 -7.30 -16.11
N VAL A 196 16.28 -7.52 -14.80
CA VAL A 196 17.58 -7.61 -14.12
C VAL A 196 18.20 -8.99 -14.37
N LYS A 197 17.47 -10.06 -14.05
CA LYS A 197 17.85 -11.45 -14.35
C LYS A 197 17.12 -11.93 -15.61
N THR A 198 17.88 -12.37 -16.60
CA THR A 198 17.33 -12.91 -17.85
C THR A 198 16.92 -14.37 -17.71
N GLY A 199 16.14 -14.88 -18.68
CA GLY A 199 15.73 -16.29 -18.76
C GLY A 199 14.23 -16.50 -18.92
N THR A 200 13.43 -15.44 -18.94
CA THR A 200 12.00 -15.54 -19.24
C THR A 200 11.77 -15.95 -20.68
N ILE A 201 10.87 -16.91 -20.89
CA ILE A 201 10.45 -17.41 -22.20
C ILE A 201 8.97 -17.04 -22.37
N PHE A 202 8.64 -16.42 -23.50
CA PHE A 202 7.27 -16.19 -23.93
C PHE A 202 6.97 -17.13 -25.10
N ASP A 203 5.85 -17.82 -25.04
CA ASP A 203 5.37 -18.73 -26.09
C ASP A 203 3.83 -18.69 -26.13
N ASP A 204 3.23 -19.33 -27.14
CA ASP A 204 1.79 -19.57 -27.20
C ASP A 204 0.94 -18.27 -27.15
N ILE A 205 1.38 -17.22 -27.87
CA ILE A 205 0.68 -15.92 -27.94
C ILE A 205 -0.51 -16.03 -28.90
N ILE A 206 -1.72 -15.81 -28.39
CA ILE A 206 -2.96 -15.77 -29.17
C ILE A 206 -3.78 -14.50 -28.86
N VAL A 207 -4.34 -13.88 -29.90
CA VAL A 207 -5.31 -12.80 -29.82
C VAL A 207 -6.51 -13.21 -30.68
N THR A 208 -7.66 -13.43 -30.05
CA THR A 208 -8.90 -13.88 -30.68
C THR A 208 -10.10 -13.17 -30.04
N ASP A 209 -11.25 -13.20 -30.73
CA ASP A 209 -12.55 -12.76 -30.23
C ASP A 209 -13.37 -13.88 -29.56
N SER A 210 -12.83 -15.10 -29.51
CA SER A 210 -13.48 -16.27 -28.92
C SER A 210 -12.72 -16.84 -27.72
N LEU A 211 -13.37 -16.83 -26.56
CA LEU A 211 -12.84 -17.48 -25.36
C LEU A 211 -12.69 -19.00 -25.55
N GLU A 212 -13.61 -19.63 -26.28
CA GLU A 212 -13.58 -21.07 -26.56
C GLU A 212 -12.37 -21.44 -27.44
N GLU A 213 -12.03 -20.61 -28.42
CA GLU A 213 -10.83 -20.79 -29.25
C GLU A 213 -9.56 -20.64 -28.41
N ALA A 214 -9.48 -19.60 -27.57
CA ALA A 214 -8.35 -19.40 -26.68
C ALA A 214 -8.16 -20.55 -25.69
N GLN A 215 -9.26 -21.10 -25.15
CA GLN A 215 -9.24 -22.25 -24.25
C GLN A 215 -8.79 -23.53 -24.96
N THR A 216 -9.30 -23.78 -26.16
CA THR A 216 -8.89 -24.92 -26.99
C THR A 216 -7.40 -24.83 -27.33
N PHE A 217 -6.92 -23.65 -27.73
CA PHE A 217 -5.51 -23.42 -28.00
C PHE A 217 -4.64 -23.70 -26.77
N ALA A 218 -5.05 -23.21 -25.60
CA ALA A 218 -4.38 -23.48 -24.32
C ALA A 218 -4.34 -24.98 -23.97
N GLU A 219 -5.44 -25.71 -24.19
CA GLU A 219 -5.49 -27.16 -24.01
C GLU A 219 -4.53 -27.88 -24.95
N GLU A 220 -4.37 -27.38 -26.17
CA GLU A 220 -3.50 -27.97 -27.17
C GLU A 220 -2.02 -27.63 -27.01
N THR A 221 -1.69 -26.57 -26.29
CA THR A 221 -0.33 -26.06 -26.08
C THR A 221 0.13 -26.18 -24.62
N PHE A 222 -0.25 -25.23 -23.77
CA PHE A 222 0.17 -25.10 -22.39
C PHE A 222 -0.15 -26.36 -21.56
N PHE A 223 -1.39 -26.83 -21.58
CA PHE A 223 -1.81 -27.95 -20.72
C PHE A 223 -1.20 -29.29 -21.15
N LYS A 224 -0.82 -29.47 -22.43
CA LYS A 224 -0.06 -30.66 -22.85
C LYS A 224 1.35 -30.70 -22.30
N LYS A 225 1.97 -29.53 -22.08
CA LYS A 225 3.38 -29.41 -21.64
C LYS A 225 3.51 -29.35 -20.11
N LYS A 226 2.55 -28.73 -19.42
CA LYS A 226 2.62 -28.39 -17.98
C LYS A 226 3.00 -29.55 -17.05
N GLU A 227 2.35 -30.70 -17.19
CA GLU A 227 2.64 -31.85 -16.31
C GLU A 227 4.04 -32.44 -16.55
N GLY A 228 4.44 -32.51 -17.82
CA GLY A 228 5.78 -32.98 -18.20
C GLY A 228 6.88 -32.03 -17.75
N GLU A 229 6.67 -30.72 -17.91
CA GLU A 229 7.55 -29.67 -17.38
C GLU A 229 7.70 -29.79 -15.88
N LYS A 230 6.58 -29.82 -15.14
CA LYS A 230 6.61 -29.92 -13.68
C LYS A 230 7.37 -31.16 -13.21
N LYS A 231 7.11 -32.32 -13.83
CA LYS A 231 7.82 -33.55 -13.48
C LYS A 231 9.33 -33.40 -13.68
N MET A 232 9.75 -32.89 -14.85
CA MET A 232 11.17 -32.68 -15.14
C MET A 232 11.80 -31.67 -14.17
N TYR A 233 11.08 -30.62 -13.81
CA TYR A 233 11.51 -29.63 -12.82
C TYR A 233 11.70 -30.28 -11.44
N ASP A 234 10.70 -31.01 -10.95
CA ASP A 234 10.74 -31.69 -9.65
C ASP A 234 11.90 -32.70 -9.59
N ASP A 235 12.11 -33.50 -10.65
CA ASP A 235 13.23 -34.44 -10.76
C ASP A 235 14.60 -33.71 -10.65
N ILE A 236 14.77 -32.58 -11.33
CA ILE A 236 16.00 -31.77 -11.28
C ILE A 236 16.21 -31.15 -9.89
N GLN A 237 15.16 -30.66 -9.24
CA GLN A 237 15.25 -30.07 -7.91
C GLN A 237 15.58 -31.12 -6.84
N ASP A 238 15.03 -32.32 -6.96
CA ASP A 238 15.34 -33.44 -6.07
C ASP A 238 16.78 -33.93 -6.23
N GLU A 239 17.32 -33.95 -7.46
CA GLU A 239 18.73 -34.24 -7.70
C GLU A 239 19.64 -33.18 -7.07
N LYS A 240 19.35 -31.89 -7.29
CA LYS A 240 20.11 -30.79 -6.67
C LYS A 240 20.10 -30.85 -5.15
N ARG A 241 18.94 -31.11 -4.55
CA ARG A 241 18.83 -31.23 -3.09
C ARG A 241 19.68 -32.38 -2.55
N LYS A 242 19.69 -33.54 -3.22
CA LYS A 242 20.53 -34.68 -2.84
C LYS A 242 22.02 -34.36 -2.99
N GLU A 243 22.41 -33.63 -4.04
CA GLU A 243 23.80 -33.18 -4.22
C GLU A 243 24.22 -32.18 -3.13
N GLU A 244 23.35 -31.22 -2.80
CA GLU A 244 23.56 -30.26 -1.72
C GLU A 244 23.71 -30.97 -0.37
N GLU A 245 22.77 -31.86 -0.02
CA GLU A 245 22.83 -32.68 1.20
C GLU A 245 24.09 -33.55 1.27
N ALA A 246 24.53 -34.13 0.14
CA ALA A 246 25.77 -34.93 0.09
C ALA A 246 27.04 -34.07 0.15
N SER A 247 26.96 -32.78 -0.19
CA SER A 247 28.07 -31.82 -0.12
C SER A 247 28.19 -31.12 1.24
N MET A 248 27.15 -31.21 2.08
CA MET A 248 27.19 -30.72 3.45
C MET A 248 28.11 -31.61 4.29
N PRO A 249 29.10 -31.05 4.99
CA PRO A 249 30.02 -31.85 5.79
C PRO A 249 29.27 -32.56 6.95
N GLU A 250 29.39 -33.89 7.02
CA GLU A 250 28.93 -34.66 8.19
C GLU A 250 29.81 -34.31 9.39
N GLY A 251 29.26 -33.53 10.34
CA GLY A 251 29.86 -33.31 11.66
C GLY A 251 30.18 -31.85 11.93
N GLY A 252 29.20 -31.14 12.49
CA GLY A 252 29.33 -29.83 13.10
C GLY A 252 28.20 -29.62 14.10
N ASP A 253 28.09 -30.52 15.08
CA ASP A 253 27.54 -30.11 16.37
C ASP A 253 28.55 -29.10 16.94
N ASP A 254 28.14 -27.84 17.02
CA ASP A 254 28.36 -26.95 18.17
C ASP A 254 27.91 -25.52 17.78
N ASP A 255 26.78 -25.11 18.35
CA ASP A 255 26.40 -23.75 18.72
C ASP A 255 26.64 -22.61 17.69
N MET A 256 25.62 -22.32 16.87
CA MET A 256 25.29 -20.93 16.56
C MET A 256 23.80 -20.71 16.82
N ASP A 257 23.55 -20.06 17.95
CA ASP A 257 22.28 -19.42 18.27
C ASP A 257 21.70 -18.74 17.03
N MET A 258 20.42 -19.00 16.76
CA MET A 258 19.58 -18.14 15.95
C MET A 258 19.52 -16.77 16.62
N ASP A 259 20.43 -15.86 16.26
CA ASP A 259 20.13 -14.45 16.34
C ASP A 259 19.38 -14.08 15.06
N MET A 260 18.06 -14.09 15.17
CA MET A 260 17.20 -13.32 14.28
C MET A 260 17.50 -11.83 14.54
N GLY A 261 18.52 -11.31 13.86
CA GLY A 261 18.81 -9.89 13.76
C GLY A 261 18.55 -9.41 12.34
N ASP A 262 17.48 -8.65 12.16
CA ASP A 262 17.33 -7.68 11.07
C ASP A 262 18.66 -6.93 10.86
N ASP A 263 19.17 -6.92 9.62
CA ASP A 263 20.15 -5.93 9.20
C ASP A 263 19.82 -5.46 7.78
N ASP A 264 18.92 -4.48 7.74
CA ASP A 264 18.83 -3.45 6.71
C ASP A 264 20.19 -2.74 6.60
N GLY A 265 20.95 -2.96 5.52
CA GLY A 265 22.29 -2.36 5.46
C GLY A 265 23.10 -2.53 4.18
N PHE A 266 22.52 -2.36 2.99
CA PHE A 266 23.31 -2.03 1.79
C PHE A 266 22.84 -0.66 1.29
N GLY A 267 23.53 0.45 1.54
CA GLY A 267 24.97 0.62 1.41
C GLY A 267 25.27 1.06 -0.01
N ASP A 268 24.76 2.23 -0.38
CA ASP A 268 25.11 2.94 -1.61
C ASP A 268 26.62 3.16 -1.65
N GLU A 269 27.31 2.52 -2.60
CA GLU A 269 28.52 3.07 -3.19
C GLU A 269 28.66 2.58 -4.65
N PHE A 270 28.65 3.59 -5.54
CA PHE A 270 28.98 3.64 -6.98
C PHE A 270 27.86 3.47 -8.02
#